data_AF-X0QTE2-F1
#
_entry.id   AF-X0QTE2-F1
#
_cell.length_a   1.000
_cell.length_b   1.000
_cell.length_c   1.000
_cell.angle_alpha   90.00
_cell.angle_beta   90.00
_cell.angle_gamma   90.00
#
_symmetry.space_group_name_H-M   'P 1'
#
loop_
_entity.id
_entity.type
_entity.pdbx_description
1 polymer ?
#
loop_
_entity_poly.entity_id
_entity_poly.type
_entity_poly.pdbx_seq_one_letter_code
_entity_poly.pdbx_strand_id
1 'polypeptide(L)'
;MTNEELAYADYHIQIDANPAYPVLNVASAVQVIASFIFAYAQSHTQTADSLDTALSTTTQPMLDVHLRQQWDEPAITQQQLQQLTHRTTELMVQRGLADSENLKSLPSRLSRLGSRLQLDQKEYQLLSALIAKLAKD
;
A
#
# COMPACT_ATOMS: atom_id res chain seq x y z
N MET A 1 -9.56 14.48 7.84
CA MET A 1 -9.82 13.53 6.76
C MET A 1 -11.15 12.86 7.02
N THR A 2 -11.97 12.68 5.99
CA THR A 2 -13.22 11.91 6.09
C THR A 2 -12.92 10.42 6.10
N ASN A 3 -13.86 9.58 6.56
CA ASN A 3 -13.71 8.12 6.51
C ASN A 3 -13.53 7.59 5.07
N GLU A 4 -14.12 8.29 4.10
CA GLU A 4 -13.99 7.96 2.68
C GLU A 4 -12.59 8.26 2.16
N GLU A 5 -12.04 9.44 2.49
CA GLU A 5 -10.65 9.80 2.15
C GLU A 5 -9.65 8.81 2.76
N LEU A 6 -9.89 8.40 4.01
CA LEU A 6 -9.03 7.46 4.72
C LEU A 6 -9.02 6.07 4.10
N ALA A 7 -10.11 5.67 3.43
CA ALA A 7 -10.24 4.37 2.79
C ALA A 7 -9.41 4.22 1.50
N TYR A 8 -9.01 5.33 0.86
CA TYR A 8 -8.15 5.33 -0.32
C TYR A 8 -6.66 5.17 0.02
N ALA A 9 -6.26 5.45 1.26
CA ALA A 9 -4.88 5.33 1.69
C ALA A 9 -4.55 3.86 2.02
N ASP A 10 -3.49 3.35 1.39
CA ASP A 10 -3.00 1.98 1.64
C ASP A 10 -2.39 1.85 3.04
N TYR A 11 -1.80 2.94 3.55
CA TYR A 11 -1.17 3.02 4.86
C TYR A 11 -1.64 4.26 5.61
N HIS A 12 -1.77 4.12 6.93
CA HIS A 12 -2.01 5.23 7.84
C HIS A 12 -0.78 5.42 8.71
N ILE A 13 -0.19 6.62 8.63
CA ILE A 13 0.96 6.99 9.45
C ILE A 13 0.44 7.75 10.66
N GLN A 14 0.74 7.24 11.85
CA GLN A 14 0.45 7.90 13.11
C GLN A 14 1.76 8.35 13.75
N ILE A 15 1.85 9.63 14.11
CA ILE A 15 2.98 10.16 14.87
C ILE A 15 2.67 9.94 16.34
N ASP A 16 3.60 9.29 17.05
CA ASP A 16 3.50 9.15 18.50
C ASP A 16 3.56 10.52 19.15
N ALA A 17 2.46 10.91 19.79
CA ALA A 17 2.29 12.19 20.46
C ALA A 17 1.83 11.98 21.90
N ASN A 18 1.93 13.02 22.71
CA ASN A 18 1.44 12.98 24.09
C ASN A 18 -0.08 12.69 24.09
N PRO A 19 -0.56 11.64 24.79
CA PRO A 19 -1.99 11.30 24.81
C PRO A 19 -2.87 12.40 25.41
N ALA A 20 -2.31 13.26 26.29
CA ALA A 20 -3.04 14.41 26.84
C ALA A 20 -3.18 15.59 25.86
N TYR A 21 -2.34 15.63 24.81
CA TYR A 21 -2.37 16.66 23.78
C TYR A 21 -1.83 16.12 22.45
N PRO A 22 -2.62 15.30 21.73
CA PRO A 22 -2.15 14.55 20.55
C PRO A 22 -2.19 15.36 19.25
N VAL A 23 -2.54 16.65 19.31
CA VAL A 23 -2.74 17.48 18.13
C VAL A 23 -1.45 18.20 17.77
N LEU A 24 -0.94 17.93 16.57
CA LEU A 24 0.21 18.61 15.99
C LEU A 24 -0.21 19.63 14.94
N ASN A 25 0.59 20.67 14.79
CA ASN A 25 0.49 21.56 13.63
C ASN A 25 0.81 20.77 12.36
N VAL A 26 0.06 21.03 11.27
CA VAL A 26 0.29 20.45 9.94
C VAL A 26 1.75 20.60 9.49
N ALA A 27 2.37 21.77 9.69
CA ALA A 27 3.77 21.99 9.31
C ALA A 27 4.73 21.09 10.09
N SER A 28 4.49 20.92 11.40
CA SER A 28 5.29 20.03 12.25
C SER A 28 5.09 18.56 11.89
N ALA A 29 3.86 18.14 11.58
CA ALA A 29 3.58 16.78 11.13
C ALA A 29 4.31 16.46 9.82
N VAL A 30 4.27 17.38 8.84
CA VAL A 30 5.01 17.24 7.57
C VAL A 30 6.51 17.20 7.83
N GLN A 31 7.05 18.08 8.67
CA GLN A 31 8.48 18.12 9.02
C GLN A 31 8.97 16.79 9.61
N VAL A 32 8.22 16.22 10.56
CA VAL A 32 8.58 14.94 11.20
C VAL A 32 8.60 13.81 10.18
N ILE A 33 7.55 13.70 9.36
CA ILE A 33 7.47 12.65 8.32
C ILE A 33 8.60 12.82 7.29
N ALA A 34 8.83 14.04 6.79
CA ALA A 34 9.87 14.30 5.80
C ALA A 34 11.28 14.04 6.34
N SER A 35 11.56 14.46 7.58
CA SER A 35 12.85 14.20 8.24
C SER A 35 13.10 12.70 8.40
N PHE A 36 12.06 11.93 8.73
CA PHE A 36 12.17 10.48 8.85
C PHE A 36 12.50 9.83 7.51
N ILE A 37 11.77 10.20 6.44
CA ILE A 37 12.04 9.71 5.07
C ILE A 37 13.46 10.06 4.64
N PHE A 38 13.92 11.28 4.93
CA PHE A 38 15.27 11.73 4.58
C PHE A 38 16.36 10.93 5.30
N ALA A 39 16.23 10.76 6.63
CA ALA A 39 17.18 9.97 7.41
C ALA A 39 17.22 8.50 6.95
N TYR A 40 16.05 7.93 6.62
CA TYR A 40 15.94 6.59 6.07
C TYR A 40 16.66 6.46 4.73
N ALA A 41 16.36 7.37 3.79
CA ALA A 41 16.98 7.38 2.48
C ALA A 41 18.50 7.47 2.58
N GLN A 42 19.03 8.37 3.41
CA GLN A 42 20.47 8.55 3.60
C GLN A 42 21.16 7.28 4.12
N SER A 43 20.56 6.59 5.09
CA SER A 43 21.11 5.33 5.60
C SER A 43 21.19 4.22 4.55
N HIS A 44 20.23 4.19 3.61
CA HIS A 44 20.14 3.15 2.58
C HIS A 44 21.01 3.44 1.35
N THR A 45 21.21 4.71 0.98
CA THR A 45 22.20 5.06 -0.07
C THR A 45 23.63 4.85 0.40
N GLN A 46 23.92 5.07 1.69
CA GLN A 46 25.25 4.84 2.25
C GLN A 46 25.66 3.36 2.25
N THR A 47 24.72 2.44 2.46
CA THR A 47 25.00 0.99 2.39
C THR A 47 25.29 0.47 0.98
N ALA A 48 24.87 1.17 -0.08
CA ALA A 48 25.17 0.79 -1.46
C ALA A 48 26.57 1.22 -1.92
N ASP A 49 27.21 2.17 -1.22
CA ASP A 49 28.46 2.82 -1.65
C ASP A 49 29.64 2.55 -0.69
N SER A 50 29.47 1.70 0.32
CA SER A 50 30.50 1.43 1.35
C SER A 50 30.72 -0.06 1.57
N LEU A 51 31.39 -0.69 0.60
CA LEU A 51 32.37 -1.74 0.92
C LEU A 51 33.58 -1.01 1.52
N ASP A 52 33.61 -0.89 2.84
CA ASP A 52 34.80 -0.72 3.71
C ASP A 52 34.57 0.29 4.85
N THR A 53 35.14 -0.04 6.01
CA THR A 53 35.35 0.76 7.22
C THR A 53 34.21 0.91 8.23
N ALA A 54 34.23 -0.05 9.15
CA ALA A 54 33.99 0.05 10.59
C ALA A 54 33.76 1.45 11.21
N LEU A 55 32.51 1.73 11.61
CA LEU A 55 32.08 2.15 12.97
C LEU A 55 30.56 2.37 12.94
N SER A 56 29.78 1.29 12.92
CA SER A 56 28.31 1.38 12.89
C SER A 56 27.79 1.65 14.30
N THR A 57 27.69 2.93 14.69
CA THR A 57 26.68 3.34 15.68
C THR A 57 25.35 2.86 15.15
N THR A 58 24.80 1.84 15.81
CA THR A 58 23.60 1.14 15.40
C THR A 58 22.39 2.03 15.68
N THR A 59 22.18 3.05 14.86
CA THR A 59 20.88 3.74 14.80
C THR A 59 19.95 2.77 14.08
N GLN A 60 19.46 1.76 14.81
CA GLN A 60 18.38 0.92 14.30
C GLN A 60 17.22 1.86 13.97
N PRO A 61 16.71 1.86 12.73
CA PRO A 61 15.49 2.58 12.44
C PRO A 61 14.41 2.05 13.40
N MET A 62 13.81 2.95 14.18
CA MET A 62 12.83 2.62 15.21
C MET A 62 11.52 2.03 14.63
N LEU A 63 11.42 1.96 13.30
CA LEU A 63 10.32 1.37 12.55
C LEU A 63 10.88 0.31 11.60
N ASP A 64 10.24 -0.86 11.59
CA ASP A 64 10.49 -1.93 10.64
C ASP A 64 9.86 -1.56 9.27
N VAL A 65 10.63 -0.91 8.42
CA VAL A 65 10.18 -0.47 7.08
C VAL A 65 10.51 -1.55 6.06
N HIS A 66 9.52 -2.35 5.68
CA HIS A 66 9.64 -3.29 4.57
C HIS A 66 9.54 -2.52 3.24
N LEU A 67 10.66 -2.24 2.57
CA LEU A 67 10.63 -1.61 1.24
C LEU A 67 10.34 -2.62 0.14
N ARG A 68 9.41 -2.24 -0.72
CA ARG A 68 8.97 -2.91 -1.96
C ARG A 68 10.06 -3.06 -3.05
N GLN A 69 11.33 -2.78 -2.76
CA GLN A 69 12.41 -2.59 -3.75
C GLN A 69 12.99 -3.87 -4.37
N GLN A 70 12.31 -5.03 -4.24
CA GLN A 70 12.80 -6.31 -4.77
C GLN A 70 12.00 -6.81 -5.98
N TRP A 71 11.13 -6.00 -6.56
CA TRP A 71 10.26 -6.45 -7.65
C TRP A 71 10.85 -6.10 -9.02
N ASP A 72 10.87 -7.10 -9.90
CA ASP A 72 11.35 -6.98 -11.28
C ASP A 72 10.47 -6.03 -12.13
N GLU A 73 9.22 -5.82 -11.72
CA GLU A 73 8.25 -4.98 -12.42
C GLU A 73 7.64 -3.90 -11.52
N PRO A 74 7.22 -2.76 -12.11
CA PRO A 74 6.58 -1.70 -11.35
C PRO A 74 5.27 -2.17 -10.73
N ALA A 75 4.90 -1.55 -9.61
CA ALA A 75 3.61 -1.74 -8.98
C ALA A 75 2.46 -1.30 -9.91
N ILE A 76 1.28 -1.88 -9.67
CA ILE A 76 0.07 -1.46 -10.38
C ILE A 76 -0.38 -0.06 -9.93
N THR A 77 -1.03 0.65 -10.84
CA THR A 77 -1.64 1.95 -10.51
C THR A 77 -2.92 1.74 -9.68
N GLN A 78 -3.34 2.76 -8.93
CA GLN A 78 -4.64 2.70 -8.24
C GLN A 78 -5.81 2.48 -9.20
N GLN A 79 -5.75 3.03 -10.42
CA GLN A 79 -6.77 2.79 -11.44
C GLN A 79 -6.83 1.32 -11.87
N GLN A 80 -5.67 0.67 -12.03
CA GLN A 80 -5.61 -0.77 -12.34
C GLN A 80 -6.19 -1.62 -11.20
N LEU A 81 -5.87 -1.27 -9.95
CA LEU A 81 -6.45 -1.94 -8.78
C LEU A 81 -7.97 -1.79 -8.72
N GLN A 82 -8.50 -0.59 -8.99
CA GLN A 82 -9.93 -0.33 -9.06
C GLN A 82 -10.60 -1.15 -10.16
N GLN A 83 -9.99 -1.21 -11.36
CA GLN A 83 -10.51 -2.00 -12.47
C GLN A 83 -10.53 -3.50 -12.14
N LEU A 84 -9.47 -4.02 -11.53
CA LEU A 84 -9.42 -5.43 -11.10
C LEU A 84 -10.49 -5.74 -10.06
N THR A 85 -10.66 -4.85 -9.08
CA THR A 85 -11.69 -4.95 -8.04
C THR A 85 -13.09 -4.98 -8.65
N HIS A 86 -13.35 -4.10 -9.62
CA HIS A 86 -14.62 -4.04 -10.33
C HIS A 86 -14.90 -5.33 -11.10
N ARG A 87 -13.96 -5.78 -11.95
CA ARG A 87 -14.12 -6.99 -12.77
C ARG A 87 -14.29 -8.26 -11.92
N THR A 88 -13.58 -8.35 -10.81
CA THR A 88 -13.73 -9.47 -9.86
C THR A 88 -15.11 -9.45 -9.21
N THR A 89 -15.59 -8.27 -8.84
CA THR A 89 -16.92 -8.09 -8.25
C THR A 89 -18.02 -8.49 -9.24
N GLU A 90 -17.92 -8.04 -10.49
CA GLU A 90 -18.84 -8.45 -11.56
C GLU A 90 -18.84 -9.97 -11.76
N LEU A 91 -17.66 -10.60 -11.80
CA LEU A 91 -17.54 -12.05 -11.91
C LEU A 91 -18.22 -12.77 -10.73
N MET A 92 -18.05 -12.27 -9.50
CA MET A 92 -18.71 -12.85 -8.32
C MET A 92 -20.24 -12.74 -8.40
N VAL A 93 -20.76 -11.62 -8.91
CA VAL A 93 -22.20 -11.45 -9.15
C VAL A 93 -22.69 -12.41 -10.24
N GLN A 94 -21.98 -12.47 -11.38
CA GLN A 94 -22.31 -13.37 -12.49
C GLN A 94 -22.34 -14.84 -12.07
N ARG A 95 -21.44 -15.26 -11.18
CA ARG A 95 -21.36 -16.63 -10.65
C ARG A 95 -22.28 -16.89 -9.45
N GLY A 96 -23.11 -15.93 -9.04
CA GLY A 96 -24.01 -16.06 -7.90
C GLY A 96 -23.29 -16.14 -6.54
N LEU A 97 -22.02 -15.75 -6.48
CA LEU A 97 -21.20 -15.68 -5.27
C LEU A 97 -21.40 -14.36 -4.51
N ALA A 98 -21.93 -13.34 -5.18
CA ALA A 98 -22.29 -12.05 -4.61
C ALA A 98 -23.66 -11.62 -5.12
N ASP A 99 -24.42 -10.95 -4.24
CA ASP A 99 -25.72 -10.40 -4.59
C ASP A 99 -25.55 -9.00 -5.19
N SER A 100 -26.09 -8.78 -6.39
CA SER A 100 -26.06 -7.47 -7.06
C SER A 100 -26.83 -6.39 -6.31
N GLU A 101 -27.88 -6.76 -5.58
CA GLU A 101 -28.67 -5.80 -4.80
C GLU A 101 -27.99 -5.46 -3.46
N ASN A 102 -27.08 -6.30 -2.96
CA ASN A 102 -26.44 -6.07 -1.67
C ASN A 102 -24.97 -6.51 -1.61
N LEU A 103 -24.11 -5.76 -2.29
CA LEU A 103 -22.66 -5.97 -2.27
C LEU A 103 -21.99 -5.66 -0.90
N LYS A 104 -22.71 -5.04 0.04
CA LYS A 104 -22.21 -4.62 1.37
C LYS A 104 -20.80 -4.00 1.26
N SER A 105 -19.84 -4.60 1.95
CA SER A 105 -18.43 -4.20 2.00
C SER A 105 -17.52 -5.02 1.07
N LEU A 106 -18.07 -5.79 0.12
CA LEU A 106 -17.26 -6.69 -0.72
C LEU A 106 -16.25 -5.88 -1.57
N PRO A 107 -16.64 -4.82 -2.30
CA PRO A 107 -15.70 -4.05 -3.09
C PRO A 107 -14.61 -3.39 -2.23
N SER A 108 -14.97 -2.87 -1.06
CA SER A 108 -14.01 -2.24 -0.15
C SER A 108 -13.06 -3.26 0.48
N ARG A 109 -13.52 -4.47 0.81
CA ARG A 109 -12.66 -5.56 1.28
C ARG A 109 -11.70 -6.03 0.21
N LEU A 110 -12.16 -6.11 -1.04
CA LEU A 110 -11.34 -6.54 -2.17
C LEU A 110 -10.29 -5.48 -2.54
N SER A 111 -10.66 -4.20 -2.53
CA SER A 111 -9.70 -3.10 -2.68
C SER A 111 -8.65 -3.13 -1.57
N ARG A 112 -9.04 -3.25 -0.30
CA ARG A 112 -8.09 -3.39 0.83
C ARG A 112 -7.23 -4.65 0.74
N LEU A 113 -7.74 -5.73 0.14
CA LEU A 113 -6.95 -6.93 -0.13
C LEU A 113 -5.87 -6.64 -1.17
N GLY A 114 -6.24 -6.08 -2.31
CA GLY A 114 -5.29 -5.76 -3.38
C GLY A 114 -4.24 -4.72 -2.99
N SER A 115 -4.62 -3.70 -2.21
CA SER A 115 -3.70 -2.72 -1.61
C SER A 115 -2.63 -3.37 -0.73
N ARG A 116 -2.99 -4.40 0.05
CA ARG A 116 -2.04 -5.12 0.93
C ARG A 116 -1.17 -6.10 0.17
N LEU A 117 -1.71 -6.75 -0.86
CA LEU A 117 -0.94 -7.64 -1.74
C LEU A 117 0.07 -6.87 -2.59
N GLN A 118 -0.18 -5.57 -2.79
CA GLN A 118 0.71 -4.66 -3.48
C GLN A 118 1.00 -5.03 -4.95
N LEU A 119 0.27 -5.91 -5.61
CA LEU A 119 0.50 -6.47 -6.96
C LEU A 119 1.44 -5.72 -7.94
N ASP A 120 2.31 -6.46 -8.63
CA ASP A 120 3.07 -5.99 -9.79
C ASP A 120 2.25 -6.03 -11.11
N GLN A 121 2.79 -5.46 -12.19
CA GLN A 121 2.13 -5.44 -13.50
C GLN A 121 1.85 -6.84 -14.08
N LYS A 122 2.80 -7.78 -13.98
CA LYS A 122 2.66 -9.19 -14.40
C LYS A 122 1.55 -9.91 -13.63
N GLU A 123 1.53 -9.78 -12.31
CA GLU A 123 0.52 -10.37 -11.42
C GLU A 123 -0.87 -9.82 -11.73
N TYR A 124 -0.98 -8.51 -11.98
CA TYR A 124 -2.23 -7.90 -12.44
C TYR A 124 -2.69 -8.45 -13.78
N GLN A 125 -1.79 -8.62 -14.75
CA GLN A 125 -2.12 -9.21 -16.05
C GLN A 125 -2.59 -10.66 -15.90
N LEU A 126 -1.90 -11.46 -15.07
CA LEU A 126 -2.26 -12.84 -14.77
C LEU A 126 -3.66 -12.94 -14.16
N LEU A 127 -3.94 -12.17 -13.10
CA LEU A 127 -5.25 -12.14 -12.46
C LEU A 127 -6.34 -11.64 -13.41
N SER A 128 -6.04 -10.60 -14.19
CA SER A 128 -6.97 -10.06 -15.19
C SER A 128 -7.32 -11.08 -16.27
N ALA A 129 -6.34 -11.86 -16.74
CA ALA A 129 -6.54 -12.93 -17.71
C ALA A 129 -7.36 -14.08 -17.12
N LEU A 130 -7.10 -14.46 -15.86
CA LEU A 130 -7.87 -15.47 -15.14
C LEU A 130 -9.34 -15.05 -15.03
N ILE A 131 -9.61 -13.83 -14.59
CA ILE A 131 -10.97 -13.27 -14.48
C ILE A 131 -11.64 -13.22 -15.86
N ALA A 132 -10.93 -12.79 -16.90
CA ALA A 132 -11.46 -12.75 -18.26
C ALA A 132 -11.89 -14.13 -18.78
N LYS A 133 -11.09 -15.16 -18.49
CA LYS A 133 -11.38 -16.54 -18.88
C LYS A 133 -12.60 -17.06 -18.14
N LEU A 134 -12.64 -16.87 -16.82
CA LEU A 134 -13.76 -17.29 -15.97
C LEU A 134 -15.07 -16.55 -16.25
N ALA A 135 -15.02 -15.36 -16.86
CA ALA A 135 -16.23 -14.63 -17.25
C ALA A 135 -16.85 -15.15 -18.57
N LYS A 136 -16.05 -15.81 -19.41
CA LYS A 136 -16.44 -16.28 -20.75
C LYS A 136 -17.07 -17.68 -20.74
N ASP A 137 -16.69 -18.51 -19.78
CA ASP A 137 -17.27 -19.84 -19.53
C ASP A 137 -18.58 -19.76 -18.75
#